data_AF-A0A966GF37-F1
#
_entry.id   AF-A0A966GF37-F1
#
_cell.length_a   1.000
_cell.length_b   1.000
_cell.length_c   1.000
_cell.angle_alpha   90.00
_cell.angle_beta   90.00
_cell.angle_gamma   90.00
#
_symmetry.space_group_name_H-M   'P 1'
#
loop_
_entity.id
_entity.type
_entity.pdbx_description
1 polymer ?
#
loop_
_entity_poly.entity_id
_entity_poly.type
_entity_poly.pdbx_seq_one_letter_code
_entity_poly.pdbx_strand_id
1 'polypeptide(L)'
;MTLATLAVLVLTGFSPASLAAQDLVEVVSEPTGTELSTLTVLERWRSDPGTIFDASEINMTDLVYVARPVIVFADSPADPLFDRQIALLNADLSGLALRDVIIIADTDPAARSVVRQEYRPRGFTLLLIDRDGRITQRKPAPWDVRELTRAIDKTPSRLQDIRETGALPR
;
A
#
# COMPACT_ATOMS: atom_id res chain seq x y z
N MET A 1 -0.92 -76.76 -25.78
CA MET A 1 -0.90 -76.82 -24.29
C MET A 1 -2.07 -75.97 -23.80
N THR A 2 -3.25 -76.58 -23.68
CA THR A 2 -3.86 -77.05 -22.40
C THR A 2 -4.35 -75.87 -21.54
N LEU A 3 -5.67 -75.58 -21.59
CA LEU A 3 -6.68 -75.75 -20.50
C LEU A 3 -6.62 -74.58 -19.47
N ALA A 4 -7.68 -73.99 -18.91
CA ALA A 4 -9.11 -74.30 -18.80
C ALA A 4 -9.85 -73.12 -18.11
N THR A 5 -11.20 -73.20 -18.09
CA THR A 5 -12.12 -72.75 -17.02
C THR A 5 -12.38 -71.23 -16.89
N LEU A 6 -13.49 -70.65 -17.36
CA LEU A 6 -14.93 -70.78 -17.00
C LEU A 6 -15.27 -70.42 -15.53
N ALA A 7 -15.86 -69.24 -15.31
CA ALA A 7 -16.89 -69.04 -14.28
C ALA A 7 -17.77 -67.82 -14.64
N VAL A 8 -19.02 -68.11 -14.98
CA VAL A 8 -20.14 -67.16 -14.98
C VAL A 8 -20.62 -67.03 -13.54
N LEU A 9 -20.91 -65.81 -13.07
CA LEU A 9 -21.89 -65.61 -12.01
C LEU A 9 -22.62 -64.28 -12.21
N VAL A 10 -23.90 -64.42 -12.55
CA VAL A 10 -24.92 -63.36 -12.50
C VAL A 10 -25.19 -63.04 -11.03
N LEU A 11 -25.26 -61.75 -10.66
CA LEU A 11 -26.18 -61.34 -9.60
C LEU A 11 -26.71 -59.93 -9.90
N THR A 12 -27.98 -59.89 -10.26
CA THR A 12 -28.86 -58.73 -10.23
C THR A 12 -28.95 -58.18 -8.81
N GLY A 13 -28.73 -56.88 -8.63
CA GLY A 13 -28.87 -56.19 -7.34
C GLY A 13 -29.24 -54.73 -7.53
N PHE A 14 -30.54 -54.47 -7.49
CA PHE A 14 -31.20 -53.16 -7.47
C PHE A 14 -30.96 -52.46 -6.13
N SER A 15 -30.46 -51.22 -6.13
CA SER A 15 -30.69 -50.25 -5.04
C SER A 15 -30.32 -48.83 -5.50
N PRO A 16 -31.25 -47.87 -5.58
CA PRO A 16 -30.94 -46.46 -5.77
C PRO A 16 -31.15 -45.71 -4.44
N ALA A 17 -30.08 -45.35 -3.74
CA ALA A 17 -30.16 -44.41 -2.63
C ALA A 17 -28.81 -43.77 -2.31
N SER A 18 -28.64 -42.53 -2.82
CA SER A 18 -28.06 -41.37 -2.14
C SER A 18 -26.99 -41.60 -1.07
N LEU A 19 -25.74 -41.19 -1.34
CA LEU A 19 -24.94 -40.27 -0.51
C LEU A 19 -23.49 -40.19 -1.05
N ALA A 20 -22.99 -38.95 -1.10
CA ALA A 20 -21.65 -38.52 -0.68
C ALA A 20 -20.35 -39.16 -1.23
N ALA A 21 -19.31 -38.32 -1.21
CA ALA A 21 -17.89 -38.57 -1.45
C ALA A 21 -17.47 -38.61 -2.93
N GLN A 22 -16.83 -37.56 -3.45
CA GLN A 22 -15.42 -37.18 -3.21
C GLN A 22 -14.48 -38.31 -3.67
N ASP A 23 -13.73 -38.09 -4.74
CA ASP A 23 -12.34 -37.62 -4.61
C ASP A 23 -11.64 -37.67 -5.98
N LEU A 24 -11.19 -36.52 -6.45
CA LEU A 24 -10.06 -36.30 -7.36
C LEU A 24 -9.92 -34.77 -7.50
N VAL A 25 -9.66 -34.14 -6.36
CA VAL A 25 -9.08 -32.79 -6.34
C VAL A 25 -7.59 -32.99 -6.56
N GLU A 26 -7.10 -32.50 -7.68
CA GLU A 26 -5.67 -32.33 -7.92
C GLU A 26 -5.13 -31.41 -6.82
N VAL A 27 -4.46 -32.01 -5.84
CA VAL A 27 -3.74 -31.31 -4.79
C VAL A 27 -2.53 -30.64 -5.44
N VAL A 28 -2.77 -29.46 -6.01
CA VAL A 28 -1.72 -28.44 -6.14
C VAL A 28 -1.49 -27.91 -4.74
N SER A 29 -0.39 -28.37 -4.15
CA SER A 29 0.17 -27.85 -2.92
C SER A 29 0.38 -26.34 -3.06
N GLU A 30 -0.48 -25.54 -2.44
CA GLU A 30 -0.20 -24.12 -2.22
C GLU A 30 0.95 -24.00 -1.20
N PRO A 31 2.09 -23.38 -1.55
CA PRO A 31 3.02 -22.95 -0.53
C PRO A 31 2.38 -21.78 0.22
N THR A 32 1.88 -22.06 1.42
CA THR A 32 1.60 -21.06 2.46
C THR A 32 2.85 -20.21 2.67
N GLY A 33 2.88 -18.99 2.13
CA GLY A 33 4.01 -18.07 2.32
C GLY A 33 4.21 -16.95 1.29
N THR A 34 3.24 -16.62 0.42
CA THR A 34 3.40 -15.54 -0.58
C THR A 34 2.09 -14.80 -0.86
N GLU A 35 1.44 -14.20 0.15
CA GLU A 35 0.25 -13.36 -0.11
C GLU A 35 0.54 -11.84 -0.04
N LEU A 36 1.65 -11.41 0.56
CA LEU A 36 1.96 -9.99 0.72
C LEU A 36 2.55 -9.31 -0.54
N SER A 37 2.96 -10.09 -1.55
CA SER A 37 3.68 -9.60 -2.73
C SER A 37 2.80 -9.31 -3.95
N THR A 38 1.47 -9.48 -3.85
CA THR A 38 0.50 -9.22 -4.93
C THR A 38 -0.26 -7.91 -4.76
N LEU A 39 -0.27 -7.33 -3.55
CA LEU A 39 -1.05 -6.12 -3.26
C LEU A 39 -0.44 -4.87 -3.89
N THR A 40 -1.28 -4.05 -4.51
CA THR A 40 -0.91 -2.74 -5.02
C THR A 40 -0.48 -1.80 -3.88
N VAL A 41 0.25 -0.73 -4.21
CA VAL A 41 0.64 0.32 -3.24
C VAL A 41 -0.56 0.85 -2.46
N LEU A 42 -1.67 1.11 -3.15
CA LEU A 42 -2.89 1.66 -2.54
C LEU A 42 -3.55 0.66 -1.58
N GLU A 43 -3.55 -0.62 -1.90
CA GLU A 43 -4.11 -1.66 -1.03
C GLU A 43 -3.27 -1.83 0.23
N ARG A 44 -1.94 -1.85 0.09
CA ARG A 44 -1.02 -1.86 1.24
C ARG A 44 -1.23 -0.65 2.13
N TRP A 45 -1.29 0.55 1.54
CA TRP A 45 -1.51 1.78 2.28
C TRP A 45 -2.88 1.81 2.99
N ARG A 46 -3.94 1.31 2.37
CA ARG A 46 -5.26 1.24 3.02
C ARG A 46 -5.28 0.24 4.17
N SER A 47 -4.53 -0.86 4.07
CA SER A 47 -4.40 -1.86 5.13
C SER A 47 -3.53 -1.35 6.29
N ASP A 48 -2.48 -0.60 5.98
CA ASP A 48 -1.59 0.02 6.97
C ASP A 48 -1.15 1.43 6.50
N PRO A 49 -1.88 2.49 6.91
CA PRO A 49 -1.56 3.85 6.54
C PRO A 49 -0.21 4.36 7.08
N GLY A 50 0.39 3.65 8.03
CA GLY A 50 1.71 3.96 8.59
C GLY A 50 2.87 3.47 7.73
N THR A 51 2.60 2.64 6.70
CA THR A 51 3.64 2.13 5.81
C THR A 51 4.35 3.26 5.08
N ILE A 52 5.68 3.23 5.09
CA ILE A 52 6.54 4.11 4.32
C ILE A 52 6.91 3.39 3.01
N PHE A 53 6.65 4.04 1.89
CA PHE A 53 6.92 3.48 0.56
C PHE A 53 8.19 4.08 -0.05
N ASP A 54 8.94 3.27 -0.79
CA ASP A 54 10.04 3.79 -1.60
C ASP A 54 9.50 4.50 -2.84
N ALA A 55 10.09 5.64 -3.20
CA ALA A 55 9.65 6.43 -4.35
C ALA A 55 9.79 5.71 -5.70
N SER A 56 10.60 4.66 -5.81
CA SER A 56 10.70 3.83 -7.02
C SER A 56 9.44 2.98 -7.27
N GLU A 57 8.65 2.70 -6.23
CA GLU A 57 7.41 1.93 -6.31
C GLU A 57 6.19 2.81 -6.65
N ILE A 58 6.34 4.13 -6.59
CA ILE A 58 5.23 5.08 -6.66
C ILE A 58 5.04 5.65 -8.06
N ASN A 59 3.80 5.59 -8.54
CA ASN A 59 3.30 6.44 -9.61
C ASN A 59 2.41 7.53 -9.02
N MET A 60 2.80 8.80 -9.15
CA MET A 60 2.08 9.94 -8.57
C MET A 60 0.65 10.07 -9.09
N THR A 61 0.37 9.62 -10.32
CA THR A 61 -0.95 9.69 -10.93
C THR A 61 -1.97 8.84 -10.19
N ASP A 62 -1.55 7.72 -9.60
CA ASP A 62 -2.43 6.78 -8.89
C ASP A 62 -2.89 7.34 -7.54
N LEU A 63 -2.20 8.37 -7.03
CA LEU A 63 -2.49 9.00 -5.74
C LEU A 63 -3.47 10.19 -5.87
N VAL A 64 -3.64 10.73 -7.08
CA VAL A 64 -4.52 11.88 -7.32
C VAL A 64 -5.96 11.53 -6.95
N TYR A 65 -6.61 12.41 -6.19
CA TYR A 65 -7.93 12.22 -5.60
C TYR A 65 -8.07 11.09 -4.57
N VAL A 66 -7.00 10.33 -4.29
CA VAL A 66 -7.01 9.21 -3.35
C VAL A 66 -6.30 9.57 -2.04
N ALA A 67 -5.01 9.89 -2.10
CA ALA A 67 -4.16 10.12 -0.94
C ALA A 67 -3.40 11.45 -1.05
N ARG A 68 -2.87 11.94 0.08
CA ARG A 68 -2.03 13.14 0.18
C ARG A 68 -0.58 12.71 0.35
N PRO A 69 0.27 12.84 -0.69
CA PRO A 69 1.66 12.44 -0.59
C PRO A 69 2.45 13.37 0.34
N VAL A 70 3.10 12.78 1.35
CA VAL A 70 4.24 13.40 2.06
C VAL A 70 5.50 12.70 1.57
N ILE A 71 6.33 13.42 0.82
CA ILE A 71 7.55 12.87 0.21
C ILE A 71 8.76 13.43 0.95
N VAL A 72 9.62 12.53 1.45
CA VAL A 72 10.88 12.87 2.10
C VAL A 72 12.02 12.46 1.18
N PHE A 73 12.69 13.46 0.60
CA PHE A 73 13.92 13.24 -0.15
C PHE A 73 15.14 13.40 0.74
N ALA A 74 16.15 12.59 0.50
CA ALA A 74 17.51 12.76 1.01
C ALA A 74 18.53 12.27 -0.02
N ASP A 75 19.81 12.56 0.21
CA ASP A 75 20.89 12.10 -0.67
C ASP A 75 21.43 10.72 -0.27
N SER A 76 21.13 10.26 0.95
CA SER A 76 21.56 8.99 1.50
C SER A 76 20.59 8.53 2.59
N PRO A 77 20.39 7.22 2.79
CA PRO A 77 19.62 6.69 3.92
C PRO A 77 20.25 7.00 5.28
N ALA A 78 21.53 7.40 5.32
CA ALA A 78 22.23 7.80 6.55
C ALA A 78 22.18 9.32 6.82
N ASP A 79 21.32 10.07 6.12
CA ASP A 79 21.16 11.51 6.33
C ASP A 79 20.47 11.79 7.69
N PRO A 80 21.09 12.56 8.60
CA PRO A 80 20.48 12.88 9.91
C PRO A 80 19.14 13.61 9.83
N LEU A 81 18.91 14.40 8.76
CA LEU A 81 17.62 15.08 8.55
C LEU A 81 16.53 14.10 8.12
N PHE A 82 16.89 13.08 7.35
CA PHE A 82 15.98 11.99 6.98
C PHE A 82 15.56 11.20 8.22
N ASP A 83 16.52 10.72 9.02
CA ASP A 83 16.23 9.98 10.25
C ASP A 83 15.33 10.79 11.20
N ARG A 84 15.65 12.09 11.36
CA ARG A 84 14.84 13.00 12.17
C ARG A 84 13.42 13.14 11.61
N GLN A 85 13.26 13.30 10.31
CA GLN A 85 11.95 13.42 9.68
C GLN A 85 11.12 12.14 9.89
N ILE A 86 11.70 10.95 9.68
CA ILE A 86 11.00 9.69 9.90
C ILE A 86 10.59 9.52 11.35
N ALA A 87 11.46 9.86 12.31
CA ALA A 87 11.10 9.86 13.73
C ALA A 87 9.94 10.81 14.05
N LEU A 88 9.91 12.00 13.45
CA LEU A 88 8.83 12.97 13.62
C LEU A 88 7.50 12.48 13.03
N LEU A 89 7.51 11.79 11.88
CA LEU A 89 6.29 11.20 11.29
C LEU A 89 5.75 10.06 12.14
N ASN A 90 6.65 9.19 12.63
CA ASN A 90 6.29 8.06 13.48
C ASN A 90 5.73 8.47 14.86
N ALA A 91 5.92 9.72 15.28
CA ALA A 91 5.39 10.23 16.54
C ALA A 91 3.85 10.26 16.59
N ASP A 92 3.18 10.42 15.44
CA ASP A 92 1.71 10.38 15.34
C ASP A 92 1.24 9.99 13.94
N LEU A 93 1.35 8.70 13.61
CA LEU A 93 0.83 8.16 12.35
C LEU A 93 -0.71 8.25 12.27
N SER A 94 -1.40 8.23 13.41
CA SER A 94 -2.86 8.30 13.45
C SER A 94 -3.38 9.65 12.96
N GLY A 95 -2.71 10.75 13.34
CA GLY A 95 -2.99 12.09 12.87
C GLY A 95 -2.84 12.22 11.35
N LEU A 96 -1.86 11.55 10.77
CA LEU A 96 -1.62 11.48 9.32
C LEU A 96 -2.69 10.63 8.60
N ALA A 97 -2.98 9.45 9.14
CA ALA A 97 -3.96 8.51 8.58
C ALA A 97 -5.36 9.13 8.48
N LEU A 98 -5.80 9.89 9.48
CA LEU A 98 -7.09 10.60 9.48
C LEU A 98 -7.26 11.60 8.32
N ARG A 99 -6.17 11.99 7.66
CA ARG A 99 -6.15 12.95 6.55
C ARG A 99 -5.74 12.28 5.24
N ASP A 100 -5.80 10.96 5.20
CA ASP A 100 -5.46 10.15 4.04
C ASP A 100 -4.04 10.42 3.52
N VAL A 101 -3.09 10.58 4.44
CA VAL A 101 -1.68 10.82 4.10
C VAL A 101 -0.99 9.49 3.77
N ILE A 102 -0.19 9.49 2.70
CA ILE A 102 0.74 8.42 2.33
C ILE A 102 2.17 8.95 2.45
N ILE A 103 3.04 8.18 3.10
CA ILE A 103 4.45 8.57 3.33
C ILE A 103 5.34 7.90 2.29
N ILE A 104 6.13 8.71 1.59
CA ILE A 104 7.04 8.26 0.53
C ILE A 104 8.45 8.71 0.89
N ALA A 105 9.41 7.80 0.81
CA ALA A 105 10.83 8.07 1.04
C ALA A 105 11.62 7.91 -0.26
N ASP A 106 12.59 8.78 -0.47
CA ASP A 106 13.55 8.67 -1.56
C ASP A 106 14.93 9.07 -1.05
N THR A 107 15.76 8.07 -0.77
CA THR A 107 17.11 8.27 -0.20
C THR A 107 18.24 7.87 -1.14
N ASP A 108 17.92 7.53 -2.39
CA ASP A 108 18.90 7.15 -3.42
C ASP A 108 18.74 8.03 -4.67
N PRO A 109 19.53 9.12 -4.78
CA PRO A 109 19.54 9.95 -5.97
C PRO A 109 19.95 9.22 -7.26
N ALA A 110 20.72 8.13 -7.17
CA ALA A 110 21.20 7.37 -8.32
C ALA A 110 20.12 6.46 -8.91
N ALA A 111 19.14 6.03 -8.11
CA ALA A 111 17.97 5.27 -8.58
C ALA A 111 17.11 6.06 -9.58
N ARG A 112 17.16 7.40 -9.53
CA ARG A 112 16.44 8.30 -10.44
C ARG A 112 14.94 7.95 -10.54
N SER A 113 14.29 7.77 -9.39
CA SER A 113 12.84 7.52 -9.31
C SER A 113 12.05 8.52 -10.16
N VAL A 114 10.89 8.11 -10.68
CA VAL A 114 10.00 9.00 -11.46
C VAL A 114 9.66 10.24 -10.63
N VAL A 115 9.36 10.04 -9.35
CA VAL A 115 9.05 11.08 -8.36
C VAL A 115 10.20 12.09 -8.23
N ARG A 116 11.46 11.65 -8.14
CA ARG A 116 12.62 12.55 -8.04
C ARG A 116 12.85 13.33 -9.33
N GLN A 117 12.66 12.70 -10.48
CA GLN A 117 12.80 13.37 -11.78
C GLN A 117 11.74 14.47 -11.98
N GLU A 118 10.53 14.22 -11.49
CA GLU A 118 9.41 15.16 -11.52
C GLU A 118 9.66 16.38 -10.61
N TYR A 119 9.99 16.15 -9.33
CA TYR A 119 10.05 17.23 -8.34
C TYR A 119 11.42 17.86 -8.12
N ARG A 120 12.47 17.25 -8.68
CA ARG A 120 13.87 17.74 -8.73
C ARG A 120 14.36 18.32 -7.39
N PRO A 121 14.34 17.52 -6.31
CA PRO A 121 14.84 17.95 -5.00
C PRO A 121 16.35 18.24 -5.04
N ARG A 122 16.83 19.01 -4.05
CA ARG A 122 18.26 19.25 -3.82
C ARG A 122 18.57 18.95 -2.36
N GLY A 123 19.32 17.88 -2.09
CA GLY A 123 19.55 17.39 -0.74
C GLY A 123 18.26 17.00 -0.04
N PHE A 124 18.23 17.18 1.29
CA PHE A 124 17.02 16.98 2.07
C PHE A 124 15.91 17.92 1.61
N THR A 125 14.75 17.36 1.28
CA THR A 125 13.55 18.14 0.95
C THR A 125 12.31 17.39 1.40
N LEU A 126 11.46 18.05 2.16
CA LEU A 126 10.11 17.60 2.47
C LEU A 126 9.12 18.24 1.49
N LEU A 127 8.35 17.42 0.79
CA LEU A 127 7.21 17.85 -0.03
C LEU A 127 5.91 17.37 0.58
N LEU A 128 4.93 18.27 0.62
CA LEU A 128 3.53 17.92 0.86
C LEU A 128 2.75 18.22 -0.42
N ILE A 129 2.04 17.22 -0.91
CA ILE A 129 1.18 17.30 -2.08
C ILE A 129 -0.25 17.06 -1.64
N ASP A 130 -1.16 17.89 -2.14
CA ASP A 130 -2.56 17.77 -1.85
C ASP A 130 -3.23 16.64 -2.63
N ARG A 131 -4.44 16.29 -2.21
CA ARG A 131 -5.25 15.28 -2.91
C ARG A 131 -5.56 15.69 -4.36
N ASP A 132 -5.55 16.97 -4.69
CA ASP A 132 -5.74 17.47 -6.06
C ASP A 132 -4.45 17.44 -6.92
N GLY A 133 -3.35 16.90 -6.37
CA GLY A 133 -2.05 16.81 -7.03
C GLY A 133 -1.19 18.07 -6.94
N ARG A 134 -1.65 19.14 -6.28
CA ARG A 134 -0.88 20.38 -6.15
C ARG A 134 0.13 20.29 -5.02
N ILE A 135 1.35 20.78 -5.24
CA ILE A 135 2.34 20.96 -4.18
C ILE A 135 1.86 22.07 -3.23
N THR A 136 1.61 21.74 -1.98
CA THR A 136 1.19 22.70 -0.95
C THR A 136 2.37 23.19 -0.11
N GLN A 137 3.35 22.33 0.15
CA GLN A 137 4.56 22.70 0.87
C GLN A 137 5.81 22.11 0.22
N ARG A 138 6.88 22.90 0.26
CA ARG A 138 8.25 22.47 -0.03
C ARG A 138 9.16 23.05 1.03
N LYS A 139 9.85 22.20 1.80
CA LYS A 139 10.66 22.63 2.95
C LYS A 139 12.04 21.99 2.91
N PRO A 140 13.10 22.78 3.19
CA PRO A 140 14.47 22.26 3.33
C PRO A 140 14.76 21.76 4.76
N ALA A 141 13.76 21.62 5.62
CA ALA A 141 13.91 21.26 7.02
C ALA A 141 12.79 20.30 7.45
N PRO A 142 13.05 19.42 8.44
CA PRO A 142 12.05 18.48 8.92
C PRO A 142 10.86 19.19 9.58
N TRP A 143 9.66 18.64 9.37
CA TRP A 143 8.42 19.08 10.03
C TRP A 143 7.79 17.95 10.84
N ASP A 144 7.16 18.31 11.94
CA ASP A 144 6.38 17.38 12.75
C ASP A 144 4.96 17.14 12.18
N VAL A 145 4.27 16.14 12.74
CA VAL A 145 2.89 15.81 12.34
C VAL A 145 1.94 16.98 12.58
N ARG A 146 2.15 17.79 13.62
CA ARG A 146 1.28 18.94 13.94
C ARG A 146 1.41 20.04 12.88
N GLU A 147 2.61 20.29 12.38
CA GLU A 147 2.86 21.22 11.29
C GLU A 147 2.23 20.73 9.97
N LEU A 148 2.42 19.45 9.64
CA LEU A 148 1.85 18.82 8.46
C LEU A 148 0.31 18.85 8.47
N THR A 149 -0.31 18.38 9.54
CA THR A 149 -1.77 18.35 9.68
C THR A 149 -2.39 19.74 9.64
N ARG A 150 -1.77 20.74 10.28
CA ARG A 150 -2.20 22.14 10.20
C ARG A 150 -2.09 22.74 8.80
N ALA A 151 -1.10 22.31 8.01
CA ALA A 151 -0.97 22.72 6.62
C ALA A 151 -2.10 22.08 5.78
N ILE A 152 -2.34 20.77 5.95
CA ILE A 152 -3.39 20.03 5.25
C ILE A 152 -4.78 20.58 5.56
N ASP A 153 -5.10 20.85 6.82
CA ASP A 153 -6.42 21.31 7.28
C ASP A 153 -6.82 22.69 6.72
N LYS A 154 -5.88 23.41 6.07
CA LYS A 154 -6.14 24.69 5.40
C LYS A 154 -6.34 24.57 3.89
N THR A 155 -6.15 23.39 3.32
CA THR A 155 -6.21 23.19 1.86
C THR A 155 -7.65 23.19 1.37
N PRO A 156 -7.93 23.70 0.15
CA PRO A 156 -9.29 23.72 -0.39
C PRO A 156 -9.93 22.33 -0.47
N SER A 157 -9.17 21.32 -0.89
CA SER A 157 -9.64 19.93 -0.97
C SER A 157 -10.05 19.41 0.41
N ARG A 158 -9.26 19.69 1.45
CA ARG A 158 -9.57 19.26 2.82
C ARG A 158 -10.80 19.97 3.38
N LEU A 159 -10.96 21.25 3.08
CA LEU A 159 -12.16 22.01 3.47
C LEU A 159 -13.41 21.47 2.76
N GLN A 160 -13.29 20.96 1.53
CA GLN A 160 -14.38 20.27 0.84
C GLN A 160 -14.70 18.93 1.50
N ASP A 161 -13.69 18.09 1.79
CA ASP A 161 -13.86 16.81 2.50
C ASP A 161 -14.67 16.99 3.81
N ILE A 162 -14.34 18.03 4.59
CA ILE A 162 -15.01 18.38 5.86
C ILE A 162 -16.48 18.76 5.64
N ARG A 163 -16.78 19.55 4.59
CA ARG A 163 -18.15 19.99 4.29
C ARG A 163 -19.02 18.83 3.80
N GLU A 164 -18.45 17.94 2.99
CA GLU A 164 -19.18 16.82 2.38
C GLU A 164 -19.40 15.68 3.39
N THR A 165 -18.39 15.39 4.22
CA THR A 165 -18.43 14.26 5.16
C THR A 165 -18.93 14.68 6.56
N GLY A 166 -18.99 15.98 6.86
CA GLY A 166 -19.31 16.49 8.20
C GLY A 166 -18.22 16.23 9.25
N ALA A 167 -17.06 15.75 8.84
CA ALA A 167 -15.95 15.42 9.71
C ALA A 167 -15.29 16.70 10.25
N LEU A 168 -15.52 17.03 11.52
CA LEU A 168 -14.89 18.20 12.15
C LEU A 168 -13.35 18.10 12.16
N PRO A 169 -12.63 19.22 11.99
CA PRO A 169 -11.19 19.25 12.21
C PRO A 169 -10.91 18.87 13.67
N ARG A 170 -10.09 17.84 13.89
CA ARG A 170 -9.65 17.38 15.21
C ARG A 170 -8.16 17.61 15.39
#